data_AF-A0AAT9H7H7-F1
#
_entry.id   AF-A0AAT9H7H7-F1
#
_cell.length_a   1.000
_cell.length_b   1.000
_cell.length_c   1.000
_cell.angle_alpha   90.00
_cell.angle_beta   90.00
_cell.angle_gamma   90.00
#
_symmetry.space_group_name_H-M   'P 1'
#
loop_
_entity.id
_entity.type
_entity.pdbx_description
1 polymer ?
#
loop_
_entity_poly.entity_id
_entity_poly.type
_entity_poly.pdbx_seq_one_letter_code
_entity_poly.pdbx_strand_id
1 'polypeptide(L)'
;MKNFPLVITFLLPLICFCQSDKDFKFIAKDNDGEKIYITSPEKDSDYLKFWISHTVPIRPIKNAELKELFFGGNRELMLVELKCLEKTYDLIKVITYDKKGKIEKSENAVIRLEEIYPESFMDIVAREVCNL
;
A
#
# COMPACT_ATOMS: atom_id res chain seq x y z
N MET A 1 30.32 -56.26 -18.24
CA MET A 1 29.88 -55.78 -16.92
C MET A 1 30.60 -54.47 -16.63
N LYS A 2 29.94 -53.32 -16.84
CA LYS A 2 30.44 -52.00 -16.44
C LYS A 2 29.37 -51.38 -15.55
N ASN A 3 29.77 -51.12 -14.32
CA ASN A 3 28.93 -50.53 -13.27
C ASN A 3 28.51 -49.13 -13.71
N PHE A 4 27.21 -48.93 -13.88
CA PHE A 4 26.62 -47.62 -14.14
C PHE A 4 26.21 -47.04 -12.79
N PRO A 5 26.87 -45.99 -12.27
CA PRO A 5 26.42 -45.39 -11.03
C PRO A 5 25.12 -44.62 -11.32
N LEU A 6 24.05 -45.07 -10.67
CA LEU A 6 22.74 -44.43 -10.59
C LEU A 6 22.91 -43.06 -9.92
N VAL A 7 23.13 -42.01 -10.70
CA VAL A 7 23.09 -40.63 -10.22
C VAL A 7 21.63 -40.28 -9.98
N ILE A 8 21.14 -40.59 -8.78
CA ILE A 8 19.92 -40.02 -8.21
C ILE A 8 20.20 -38.53 -8.06
N THR A 9 19.90 -37.77 -9.11
CA THR A 9 19.84 -36.32 -9.03
C THR A 9 18.46 -36.04 -8.46
N PHE A 10 18.44 -35.91 -7.13
CA PHE A 10 17.31 -35.46 -6.34
C PHE A 10 17.02 -34.01 -6.75
N LEU A 11 16.35 -33.84 -7.89
CA LEU A 11 15.66 -32.60 -8.27
C LEU A 11 14.47 -32.46 -7.31
N LEU A 12 14.77 -32.09 -6.07
CA LEU A 12 13.82 -31.31 -5.28
C LEU A 12 13.50 -30.09 -6.12
N PRO A 13 12.28 -29.91 -6.65
CA PRO A 13 11.88 -28.56 -6.98
C PRO A 13 12.01 -27.81 -5.67
N LEU A 14 12.97 -26.87 -5.64
CA LEU A 14 13.03 -25.81 -4.65
C LEU A 14 11.59 -25.32 -4.51
N ILE A 15 10.97 -25.69 -3.40
CA ILE A 15 9.68 -25.17 -2.99
C ILE A 15 9.98 -23.70 -2.86
N CYS A 16 9.66 -22.96 -3.91
CA CYS A 16 9.79 -21.53 -3.96
C CYS A 16 8.79 -21.07 -2.92
N PHE A 17 9.27 -20.87 -1.69
CA PHE A 17 8.53 -20.23 -0.62
C PHE A 17 8.17 -18.85 -1.16
N CYS A 18 7.01 -18.77 -1.80
CA CYS A 18 6.36 -17.52 -2.15
C CYS A 18 6.16 -16.81 -0.81
N GLN A 19 6.78 -15.65 -0.70
CA GLN A 19 6.87 -14.92 0.55
C GLN A 19 5.47 -14.56 1.05
N SER A 20 5.06 -15.18 2.16
CA SER A 20 4.40 -14.52 3.31
C SER A 20 3.25 -13.54 2.99
N ASP A 21 2.01 -14.05 2.90
CA ASP A 21 0.72 -13.55 3.44
C ASP A 21 0.39 -12.04 3.60
N LYS A 22 1.16 -11.11 3.03
CA LYS A 22 0.92 -9.64 3.05
C LYS A 22 1.28 -9.00 1.72
N ASP A 23 1.00 -9.69 0.62
CA ASP A 23 1.29 -9.16 -0.70
C ASP A 23 0.41 -7.96 -1.01
N PHE A 24 1.05 -6.85 -1.35
CA PHE A 24 0.38 -5.67 -1.84
C PHE A 24 -0.17 -5.93 -3.24
N LYS A 25 -1.49 -5.87 -3.39
CA LYS A 25 -2.20 -5.95 -4.67
C LYS A 25 -2.33 -4.55 -5.27
N PHE A 26 -2.04 -4.41 -6.56
CA PHE A 26 -2.32 -3.19 -7.32
C PHE A 26 -3.84 -3.03 -7.54
N ILE A 27 -4.38 -1.84 -7.31
CA ILE A 27 -5.82 -1.58 -7.43
C ILE A 27 -6.17 -0.52 -8.46
N ALA A 28 -5.38 0.56 -8.54
CA ALA A 28 -5.69 1.69 -9.40
C ALA A 28 -4.47 2.60 -9.57
N LYS A 29 -4.61 3.60 -10.44
CA LYS A 29 -3.77 4.79 -10.45
C LYS A 29 -4.57 5.98 -9.94
N ASP A 30 -3.92 6.88 -9.21
CA ASP A 30 -4.51 8.16 -8.87
C ASP A 30 -4.53 9.12 -10.08
N ASN A 31 -5.03 10.34 -9.85
CA ASN A 31 -5.14 11.36 -10.88
C ASN A 31 -3.78 11.85 -11.42
N ASP A 32 -2.70 11.67 -10.66
CA ASP A 32 -1.33 12.00 -11.06
C ASP A 32 -0.63 10.81 -11.74
N GLY A 33 -1.31 9.67 -11.87
CA GLY A 33 -0.83 8.45 -12.52
C GLY A 33 -0.02 7.53 -11.60
N GLU A 34 0.08 7.87 -10.31
CA GLU A 34 0.80 7.08 -9.31
C GLU A 34 -0.01 5.86 -8.91
N LYS A 35 0.69 4.75 -8.70
CA LYS A 35 0.05 3.46 -8.44
C LYS A 35 -0.37 3.34 -6.98
N ILE A 36 -1.60 2.88 -6.79
CA ILE A 36 -2.18 2.57 -5.49
C ILE A 36 -2.17 1.05 -5.31
N TYR A 37 -1.67 0.60 -4.15
CA TYR A 37 -1.67 -0.79 -3.75
C TYR A 37 -2.33 -0.95 -2.38
N ILE A 38 -2.93 -2.11 -2.12
CA ILE A 38 -3.47 -2.47 -0.81
C ILE A 38 -3.03 -3.86 -0.37
N THR A 39 -3.00 -4.12 0.93
CA THR A 39 -2.96 -5.50 1.44
C THR A 39 -4.35 -6.10 1.45
N SER A 40 -4.44 -7.43 1.55
CA SER A 40 -5.68 -8.12 1.85
C SER A 40 -6.36 -7.52 3.10
N PRO A 41 -7.65 -7.16 3.03
CA PRO A 41 -8.37 -6.62 4.19
C PRO A 41 -8.57 -7.67 5.28
N GLU A 42 -8.18 -7.32 6.50
CA GLU A 42 -8.48 -8.07 7.72
C GLU A 42 -9.81 -7.56 8.28
N LYS A 43 -10.80 -8.45 8.46
CA LYS A 43 -12.09 -8.06 9.02
C LYS A 43 -12.01 -8.04 10.55
N ASP A 44 -12.41 -6.93 11.15
CA ASP A 44 -12.49 -6.77 12.59
C ASP A 44 -13.80 -6.07 12.95
N SER A 45 -14.73 -6.84 13.53
CA SER A 45 -16.11 -6.41 13.79
C SER A 45 -16.78 -5.78 12.56
N ASP A 46 -16.95 -4.46 12.57
CA ASP A 46 -17.70 -3.67 11.59
C ASP A 46 -16.78 -2.93 10.60
N TYR A 47 -15.46 -3.06 10.72
CA TYR A 47 -14.51 -2.42 9.82
C TYR A 47 -13.56 -3.42 9.15
N LEU A 48 -13.04 -2.99 8.02
CA LEU A 48 -12.00 -3.65 7.26
C LEU A 48 -10.68 -2.90 7.50
N LYS A 49 -9.69 -3.61 8.01
CA LYS A 49 -8.37 -3.07 8.33
C LYS A 49 -7.34 -3.51 7.31
N PHE A 50 -6.62 -2.56 6.72
CA PHE A 50 -5.62 -2.86 5.70
C PHE A 50 -4.61 -1.73 5.55
N TRP A 51 -3.49 -2.07 4.89
CA TRP A 51 -2.49 -1.10 4.48
C TRP A 51 -2.76 -0.63 3.06
N ILE A 52 -2.60 0.66 2.83
CA ILE A 52 -2.55 1.30 1.51
C ILE A 52 -1.12 1.74 1.26
N SER A 53 -0.60 1.48 0.08
CA SER A 53 0.67 2.01 -0.39
C SER A 53 0.47 2.88 -1.61
N HIS A 54 1.02 4.09 -1.57
CA HIS A 54 1.01 5.01 -2.71
C HIS A 54 2.30 5.85 -2.71
N THR A 55 2.60 6.44 -3.85
CA THR A 55 3.70 7.40 -3.99
C THR A 55 3.09 8.79 -4.00
N VAL A 56 3.56 9.66 -3.11
CA VAL A 56 3.13 11.06 -3.13
C VAL A 56 3.67 11.69 -4.41
N PRO A 57 2.83 12.29 -5.28
CA PRO A 57 3.27 12.87 -6.54
C PRO A 57 4.27 14.02 -6.31
N ILE A 58 5.28 14.12 -7.18
CA ILE A 58 6.23 15.23 -7.12
C ILE A 58 5.56 16.49 -7.67
N ARG A 59 5.40 17.51 -6.83
CA ARG A 59 4.82 18.80 -7.21
C ARG A 59 5.80 19.94 -6.92
N PRO A 60 5.92 20.93 -7.83
CA PRO A 60 6.69 22.14 -7.55
C PRO A 60 5.93 23.00 -6.54
N ILE A 61 6.61 23.39 -5.46
CA ILE A 61 6.14 24.32 -4.43
C ILE A 61 7.10 25.50 -4.42
N LYS A 62 6.57 26.72 -4.35
CA LYS A 62 7.41 27.91 -4.17
C LYS A 62 7.69 28.14 -2.70
N ASN A 63 8.95 28.34 -2.35
CA ASN A 63 9.32 28.78 -1.01
C ASN A 63 9.00 30.29 -0.82
N ALA A 64 9.26 30.81 0.39
CA ALA A 64 9.06 32.22 0.70
C ALA A 64 9.91 33.18 -0.18
N GLU A 65 11.00 32.69 -0.78
CA GLU A 65 11.85 33.42 -1.72
C GLU A 65 11.40 33.27 -3.18
N LEU A 66 10.20 32.71 -3.43
CA LEU A 66 9.65 32.41 -4.75
C LEU A 66 10.49 31.41 -5.60
N LYS A 67 11.47 30.74 -4.99
CA LYS A 67 12.22 29.66 -5.63
C LYS A 67 11.40 28.40 -5.67
N GLU A 68 11.47 27.69 -6.80
CA GLU A 68 10.82 26.40 -6.97
C GLU A 68 11.58 25.32 -6.18
N LEU A 69 10.85 24.62 -5.33
CA LEU A 69 11.27 23.41 -4.63
C LEU A 69 10.37 22.27 -5.08
N PHE A 70 10.90 21.07 -5.24
CA PHE A 70 10.09 19.90 -5.57
C PHE A 70 9.77 19.15 -4.28
N PHE A 71 8.49 18.97 -4.00
CA PHE A 71 7.99 18.20 -2.85
C PHE A 71 7.30 16.93 -3.33
N GLY A 72 7.45 15.82 -2.60
CA GLY A 72 6.90 14.52 -2.96
C GLY A 72 7.94 13.56 -3.57
N GLY A 73 7.45 12.47 -4.15
CA GLY A 73 8.25 11.34 -4.63
C GLY A 73 8.61 10.32 -3.54
N ASN A 74 8.09 10.52 -2.34
CA ASN A 74 8.22 9.60 -1.22
C ASN A 74 7.10 8.55 -1.28
N ARG A 75 7.40 7.35 -0.81
CA ARG A 75 6.41 6.28 -0.69
C ARG A 75 5.77 6.36 0.68
N GLU A 76 4.44 6.31 0.72
CA GLU A 76 3.69 6.27 1.97
C GLU A 76 3.00 4.91 2.14
N LEU A 77 2.96 4.47 3.40
CA LEU A 77 2.15 3.36 3.89
C LEU A 77 1.14 3.88 4.91
N MET A 78 -0.13 3.69 4.61
CA MET A 78 -1.25 4.13 5.44
C MET A 78 -1.99 2.92 6.00
N LEU A 79 -2.10 2.80 7.32
CA LEU A 79 -2.98 1.83 7.96
C LEU A 79 -4.36 2.46 8.13
N VAL A 80 -5.37 1.85 7.53
CA VAL A 80 -6.75 2.35 7.51
C VAL A 80 -7.70 1.31 8.10
N GLU A 81 -8.70 1.79 8.83
CA GLU A 81 -9.89 1.03 9.21
C GLU A 81 -11.09 1.63 8.46
N LEU A 82 -11.73 0.86 7.58
CA LEU A 82 -12.78 1.32 6.69
C LEU A 82 -14.12 0.67 7.03
N LYS A 83 -15.17 1.47 7.09
CA LYS A 83 -16.55 1.04 7.31
C LYS A 83 -17.37 1.18 6.03
N CYS A 84 -17.64 0.06 5.36
CA CYS A 84 -18.26 0.05 4.03
C CYS A 84 -19.70 0.57 4.02
N LEU A 85 -20.49 0.29 5.06
CA LEU A 85 -21.91 0.68 5.12
C LEU A 85 -22.05 2.19 5.34
N GLU A 86 -21.26 2.73 6.26
CA GLU A 86 -21.25 4.13 6.64
C GLU A 86 -20.47 5.01 5.65
N LYS A 87 -19.69 4.40 4.76
CA LYS A 87 -18.74 5.10 3.86
C LYS A 87 -17.82 6.04 4.64
N THR A 88 -17.26 5.53 5.74
CA THR A 88 -16.31 6.27 6.59
C THR A 88 -15.02 5.50 6.78
N TYR A 89 -13.96 6.20 7.16
CA TYR A 89 -12.69 5.58 7.49
C TYR A 89 -11.96 6.30 8.63
N ASP A 90 -11.11 5.53 9.31
CA ASP A 90 -10.12 6.02 10.27
C ASP A 90 -8.72 5.79 9.68
N LEU A 91 -7.89 6.83 9.68
CA LEU A 91 -6.47 6.69 9.36
C LEU A 91 -5.71 6.51 10.68
N ILE A 92 -5.13 5.33 10.87
CA ILE A 92 -4.53 4.92 12.13
C ILE A 92 -3.05 5.27 12.17
N LYS A 93 -2.33 5.02 11.06
CA LYS A 93 -0.88 5.19 11.01
C LYS A 93 -0.41 5.56 9.61
N VAL A 94 0.57 6.45 9.54
CA VAL A 94 1.27 6.79 8.29
C VAL A 94 2.76 6.56 8.48
N ILE A 95 3.38 5.88 7.52
CA ILE A 95 4.82 5.68 7.44
C ILE A 95 5.30 6.20 6.09
N THR A 96 6.20 7.17 6.11
CA THR A 96 6.81 7.75 4.92
C THR A 96 8.21 7.19 4.75
N TYR A 97 8.51 6.73 3.54
CA TYR A 97 9.81 6.20 3.14
C TYR A 97 10.45 7.12 2.11
N ASP A 98 11.77 7.28 2.22
CA ASP A 98 12.57 7.90 1.18
C ASP A 98 12.62 7.01 -0.08
N LYS A 99 13.22 7.54 -1.15
CA LYS A 99 13.42 6.83 -2.43
C LYS A 99 14.29 5.58 -2.33
N LYS A 100 14.99 5.36 -1.21
CA LYS A 100 15.84 4.20 -0.94
C LYS A 100 15.13 3.16 -0.06
N GLY A 101 13.88 3.42 0.33
CA GLY A 101 13.10 2.54 1.20
C GLY A 101 13.45 2.67 2.69
N LYS A 102 14.14 3.74 3.10
CA LYS A 102 14.39 4.04 4.51
C LYS A 102 13.22 4.85 5.07
N ILE A 103 12.80 4.53 6.29
CA ILE A 103 11.76 5.30 7.00
C ILE A 103 12.29 6.73 7.25
N GLU A 104 11.62 7.73 6.69
CA GLU A 104 11.81 9.15 7.02
C GLU A 104 10.92 9.57 8.18
N LYS A 105 9.67 9.07 8.19
CA LYS A 105 8.66 9.43 9.19
C LYS A 105 7.75 8.25 9.50
N SER A 106 7.36 8.10 10.76
CA SER A 106 6.34 7.14 11.19
C SER A 106 5.54 7.76 12.31
N GLU A 107 4.25 7.99 12.09
CA GLU A 107 3.37 8.65 13.05
C GLU A 107 2.00 7.98 13.12
N ASN A 108 1.40 8.03 14.30
CA ASN A 108 -0.01 7.69 14.43
C ASN A 108 -0.83 8.85 13.88
N ALA A 109 -1.80 8.54 13.03
CA ALA A 109 -2.71 9.55 12.52
C ALA A 109 -3.86 9.76 13.52
N VAL A 110 -4.35 11.00 13.56
CA VAL A 110 -5.44 11.43 14.49
C VAL A 110 -6.76 11.56 13.72
N ILE A 111 -6.78 11.17 12.44
CA ILE A 111 -7.93 11.30 11.57
C ILE A 111 -8.89 10.15 11.86
N ARG A 112 -10.10 10.47 12.33
CA ARG A 112 -11.13 9.52 12.72
C ARG A 112 -12.48 9.93 12.13
N LEU A 113 -13.24 8.94 11.68
CA LEU A 113 -14.60 9.06 11.16
C LEU A 113 -14.72 10.05 10.00
N GLU A 114 -13.74 10.05 9.09
CA GLU A 114 -13.83 10.86 7.88
C GLU A 114 -14.76 10.22 6.86
N GLU A 115 -15.54 11.05 6.18
CA GLU A 115 -16.45 10.61 5.12
C GLU A 115 -15.70 10.34 3.82
N ILE A 116 -16.12 9.29 3.12
CA ILE A 116 -15.60 8.94 1.81
C ILE A 116 -16.40 9.69 0.74
N TYR A 117 -15.77 10.72 0.18
CA TYR A 117 -16.35 11.51 -0.91
C TYR A 117 -16.19 10.81 -2.25
N PRO A 118 -17.22 10.80 -3.13
CA PRO A 118 -17.11 10.23 -4.48
C PRO A 118 -15.93 10.78 -5.26
N GLU A 119 -15.28 9.94 -6.06
CA GLU A 119 -14.10 10.28 -6.88
C GLU A 119 -12.85 10.71 -6.09
N SER A 120 -12.90 10.66 -4.76
CA SER A 120 -11.72 10.84 -3.92
C SER A 120 -10.77 9.64 -3.98
N PHE A 121 -9.54 9.84 -3.50
CA PHE A 121 -8.57 8.75 -3.31
C PHE A 121 -9.16 7.59 -2.49
N MET A 122 -9.87 7.89 -1.41
CA MET A 122 -10.47 6.88 -0.55
C MET A 122 -11.70 6.20 -1.18
N ASP A 123 -12.41 6.86 -2.09
CA ASP A 123 -13.51 6.23 -2.85
C ASP A 123 -13.00 5.14 -3.80
N ILE A 124 -11.85 5.38 -4.45
CA ILE A 124 -11.19 4.36 -5.29
C ILE A 124 -10.83 3.13 -4.46
N VAL A 125 -10.23 3.36 -3.29
CA VAL A 125 -9.86 2.30 -2.34
C VAL A 125 -11.11 1.57 -1.82
N ALA A 126 -12.16 2.31 -1.46
CA ALA A 126 -13.39 1.75 -0.91
C ALA A 126 -14.12 0.86 -1.91
N ARG A 127 -14.18 1.26 -3.19
CA ARG A 127 -14.79 0.43 -4.25
C ARG A 127 -14.12 -0.93 -4.38
N GLU A 128 -12.80 -0.95 -4.34
CA GLU A 128 -12.04 -2.20 -4.39
C GLU A 128 -12.25 -3.06 -3.14
N VAL A 129 -12.18 -2.46 -1.95
CA VAL A 129 -12.20 -3.20 -0.67
C VAL A 129 -13.61 -3.69 -0.32
N CYS A 130 -14.62 -2.87 -0.57
CA CYS A 130 -16.02 -3.18 -0.26
C CYS A 130 -16.72 -3.97 -1.37
N ASN A 131 -16.06 -4.22 -2.51
CA ASN A 131 -16.66 -4.78 -3.73
C ASN A 131 -17.93 -4.02 -4.16
N LEU A 132 -17.84 -2.68 -4.23
CA LEU A 132 -18.94 -1.80 -4.66
C LEU A 132 -18.90 -1.53 -6.17
#